data_AF-A0A2J6HU51-F1
#
_entry.id   AF-A0A2J6HU51-F1
#
_cell.length_a   1.000
_cell.length_b   1.000
_cell.length_c   1.000
_cell.angle_alpha   90.00
_cell.angle_beta   90.00
_cell.angle_gamma   90.00
#
_symmetry.space_group_name_H-M   'P 1'
#
loop_
_entity.id
_entity.type
_entity.pdbx_description
1 polymer ?
#
loop_
_entity_poly.entity_id
_entity_poly.type
_entity_poly.pdbx_seq_one_letter_code
_entity_poly.pdbx_strand_id
1 'polypeptide(L)'
;NQKHRHIEALVSGFVCPILIAVPFGFVTAMYSVDFGWDLPYFAIPLSLFLFIWMNDMFAYFIGKSFGKRPLIPTVSPGKTIEGTLGGIVMTVITGLLFGVIFPEPGILFWTLYALITSLSSIIGDLAESSMKRRLGIKDSGSILPGHGGFLDRFDSLFMAATFIYIFLIFWS
;
A
#
# COMPACT_ATOMS: atom_id res chain seq x y z
N ASN A 1 12.29 -8.65 29.14
CA ASN A 1 13.12 -9.83 28.83
C ASN A 1 14.23 -9.41 27.88
N GLN A 2 15.52 -9.61 28.22
CA GLN A 2 16.66 -8.98 27.51
C GLN A 2 16.74 -9.36 26.02
N LYS A 3 16.33 -10.59 25.68
CA LYS A 3 16.23 -11.09 24.30
C LYS A 3 15.22 -10.32 23.44
N HIS A 4 14.11 -9.86 24.01
CA HIS A 4 13.12 -9.04 23.30
C HIS A 4 13.67 -7.66 22.94
N ARG A 5 14.44 -7.02 23.84
CA ARG A 5 15.07 -5.71 23.56
C ARG A 5 16.08 -5.77 22.42
N HIS A 6 16.81 -6.89 22.25
CA HIS A 6 17.74 -7.06 21.13
C HIS A 6 17.03 -7.23 19.78
N ILE A 7 15.89 -7.94 19.76
CA ILE A 7 15.06 -8.10 18.55
C ILE A 7 14.43 -6.76 18.16
N GLU A 8 13.87 -6.03 19.13
CA GLU A 8 13.34 -4.68 18.91
C GLU A 8 14.40 -3.71 18.38
N ALA A 9 15.62 -3.76 18.93
CA ALA A 9 16.74 -2.95 18.46
C ALA A 9 17.19 -3.32 17.03
N LEU A 10 17.18 -4.61 16.67
CA LEU A 10 17.49 -5.05 15.31
C LEU A 10 16.42 -4.62 14.30
N VAL A 11 15.14 -4.79 14.66
CA VAL A 11 14.00 -4.40 13.82
C VAL A 11 14.01 -2.88 13.61
N SER A 12 14.07 -2.11 14.70
CA SER A 12 14.10 -0.64 14.64
C SER A 12 15.36 -0.08 13.95
N GLY A 13 16.51 -0.72 14.13
CA GLY A 13 17.79 -0.27 13.57
C GLY A 13 18.01 -0.60 12.10
N PHE A 14 17.44 -1.71 11.59
CA PHE A 14 17.71 -2.18 10.22
C PHE A 14 16.46 -2.33 9.36
N VAL A 15 15.41 -2.98 9.88
CA VAL A 15 14.22 -3.28 9.08
C VAL A 15 13.41 -2.01 8.81
N CYS A 16 13.25 -1.16 9.83
CA CYS A 16 12.44 0.04 9.73
C CYS A 16 12.99 1.08 8.74
N PRO A 17 14.30 1.41 8.74
CA PRO A 17 14.88 2.27 7.72
C PRO A 17 14.74 1.72 6.31
N ILE A 18 14.90 0.40 6.11
CA ILE A 18 14.72 -0.24 4.80
C ILE A 18 13.28 -0.12 4.32
N LEU A 19 12.31 -0.41 5.20
CA LEU A 19 10.88 -0.33 4.88
C LEU A 19 10.43 1.08 4.51
N ILE A 20 11.14 2.12 4.95
CA ILE A 20 10.87 3.50 4.58
C ILE A 20 11.67 3.85 3.32
N ALA A 21 12.99 3.73 3.36
CA ALA A 21 13.88 4.24 2.32
C ALA A 21 13.66 3.56 0.96
N VAL A 22 13.42 2.25 0.93
CA VAL A 22 13.26 1.50 -0.32
C VAL A 22 12.00 1.92 -1.11
N PRO A 23 10.78 1.99 -0.53
CA PRO A 23 9.61 2.45 -1.27
C PRO A 23 9.75 3.88 -1.77
N PHE A 24 10.32 4.78 -0.97
CA PHE A 24 10.61 6.15 -1.44
C PHE A 24 11.67 6.15 -2.54
N GLY A 25 12.63 5.24 -2.49
CA GLY A 25 13.56 4.96 -3.59
C GLY A 25 12.85 4.54 -4.86
N PHE A 26 11.87 3.62 -4.79
CA PHE A 26 11.06 3.23 -5.94
C PHE A 26 10.20 4.38 -6.46
N VAL A 27 9.54 5.15 -5.60
CA VAL A 27 8.78 6.34 -5.99
C VAL A 27 9.69 7.36 -6.69
N THR A 28 10.93 7.53 -6.21
CA THR A 28 11.92 8.40 -6.86
C THR A 28 12.37 7.81 -8.21
N ALA A 29 12.54 6.49 -8.29
CA ALA A 29 12.91 5.81 -9.52
C ALA A 29 11.80 5.85 -10.59
N MET A 30 10.52 6.04 -10.22
CA MET A 30 9.44 6.26 -11.19
C MET A 30 9.71 7.49 -12.08
N TYR A 31 10.43 8.51 -11.58
CA TYR A 31 10.82 9.68 -12.37
C TYR A 31 11.94 9.40 -13.38
N SER A 32 12.67 8.28 -13.25
CA SER A 32 13.70 7.89 -14.22
C SER A 32 13.16 7.16 -15.43
N VAL A 33 11.88 6.79 -15.43
CA VAL A 33 11.24 6.14 -16.57
C VAL A 33 10.67 7.22 -17.47
N ASP A 34 11.28 7.39 -18.64
CA ASP A 34 10.78 8.31 -19.66
C ASP A 34 9.80 7.57 -20.58
N PHE A 35 8.53 7.95 -20.48
CA PHE A 35 7.46 7.32 -21.25
C PHE A 35 7.11 8.11 -22.53
N GLY A 36 7.60 9.33 -22.69
CA GLY A 36 7.22 10.21 -23.78
C GLY A 36 5.74 10.64 -23.79
N TRP A 37 5.00 10.41 -22.69
CA TRP A 37 3.59 10.80 -22.56
C TRP A 37 3.46 12.26 -22.14
N ASP A 38 2.43 12.94 -22.65
CA ASP A 38 2.06 14.29 -22.21
C ASP A 38 1.31 14.22 -20.86
N LEU A 39 2.07 13.93 -19.82
CA LEU A 39 1.58 13.74 -18.47
C LEU A 39 2.36 14.61 -17.48
N PRO A 40 1.70 15.28 -16.52
CA PRO A 40 2.41 15.98 -15.46
C PRO A 40 3.35 15.03 -14.71
N TYR A 41 4.59 15.46 -14.45
CA TYR A 41 5.63 14.63 -13.81
C TYR A 41 5.18 14.02 -12.47
N PHE A 42 4.27 14.67 -11.75
CA PHE A 42 3.75 14.19 -10.48
C PHE A 42 2.62 13.15 -10.61
N ALA A 43 2.02 12.97 -11.79
CA ALA A 43 0.77 12.21 -11.94
C ALA A 43 0.93 10.72 -11.58
N ILE A 44 2.02 10.08 -12.02
CA ILE A 44 2.34 8.68 -11.70
C ILE A 44 2.56 8.47 -10.19
N PRO A 45 3.50 9.17 -9.52
CA PRO A 45 3.70 8.96 -8.10
C PRO A 45 2.50 9.42 -7.26
N LEU A 46 1.78 10.47 -7.65
CA LEU A 46 0.59 10.92 -6.94
C LEU A 46 -0.56 9.90 -7.04
N SER A 47 -0.78 9.31 -8.21
CA SER A 47 -1.83 8.29 -8.39
C SER A 47 -1.57 7.06 -7.52
N LEU A 48 -0.31 6.67 -7.31
CA LEU A 48 0.05 5.58 -6.38
C LEU A 48 -0.50 5.84 -4.98
N PHE A 49 -0.20 7.01 -4.40
CA PHE A 49 -0.68 7.37 -3.08
C PHE A 49 -2.21 7.47 -3.03
N LEU A 50 -2.82 8.08 -4.04
CA LEU A 50 -4.27 8.20 -4.13
C LEU A 50 -4.94 6.82 -4.21
N PHE A 51 -4.41 5.89 -5.00
CA PHE A 51 -4.97 4.55 -5.11
C PHE A 51 -4.82 3.74 -3.82
N ILE A 52 -3.69 3.85 -3.11
CA ILE A 52 -3.54 3.26 -1.77
C ILE A 52 -4.60 3.85 -0.82
N TRP A 53 -4.72 5.18 -0.76
CA TRP A 53 -5.69 5.82 0.12
C TRP A 53 -7.13 5.48 -0.22
N MET A 54 -7.48 5.43 -1.50
CA MET A 54 -8.80 5.02 -1.94
C MET A 54 -9.07 3.57 -1.53
N ASN A 55 -8.13 2.67 -1.73
CA ASN A 55 -8.26 1.28 -1.30
C ASN A 55 -8.53 1.19 0.21
N ASP A 56 -7.73 1.87 1.03
CA ASP A 56 -7.82 1.78 2.49
C ASP A 56 -9.12 2.41 3.02
N MET A 57 -9.48 3.59 2.50
CA MET A 57 -10.73 4.27 2.87
C MET A 57 -11.94 3.40 2.57
N PHE A 58 -12.06 2.92 1.33
CA PHE A 58 -13.22 2.13 0.93
C PHE A 58 -13.23 0.73 1.55
N ALA A 59 -12.06 0.13 1.76
CA ALA A 59 -11.98 -1.12 2.52
C ALA A 59 -12.45 -0.94 3.96
N TYR A 60 -12.09 0.16 4.62
CA TYR A 60 -12.57 0.49 5.95
C TYR A 60 -14.08 0.77 5.97
N PHE A 61 -14.60 1.66 5.11
CA PHE A 61 -16.00 2.05 5.15
C PHE A 61 -16.95 0.90 4.79
N ILE A 62 -16.61 0.14 3.75
CA ILE A 62 -17.41 -1.02 3.32
C ILE A 62 -17.25 -2.15 4.34
N GLY A 63 -16.02 -2.39 4.81
CA GLY A 63 -15.76 -3.42 5.83
C GLY A 63 -16.49 -3.14 7.14
N LYS A 64 -16.57 -1.88 7.58
CA LYS A 64 -17.30 -1.49 8.79
C LYS A 64 -18.81 -1.57 8.63
N SER A 65 -19.33 -1.22 7.45
CA SER A 65 -20.78 -1.12 7.23
C SER A 65 -21.41 -2.45 6.81
N PHE A 66 -20.68 -3.27 6.05
CA PHE A 66 -21.19 -4.49 5.41
C PHE A 66 -20.33 -5.73 5.66
N GLY A 67 -19.18 -5.58 6.32
CA GLY A 67 -18.26 -6.69 6.55
C GLY A 67 -18.84 -7.76 7.46
N LYS A 68 -18.80 -9.02 7.00
CA LYS A 68 -19.31 -10.18 7.74
C LYS A 68 -18.24 -11.26 7.87
N ARG A 69 -17.40 -11.41 6.86
CA ARG A 69 -16.40 -12.48 6.79
C ARG A 69 -15.01 -11.88 7.00
N PRO A 70 -14.33 -12.16 8.12
CA PRO A 70 -12.95 -11.71 8.30
C PRO A 70 -12.05 -12.29 7.21
N LEU A 71 -11.10 -11.50 6.73
CA LEU A 71 -10.18 -11.89 5.66
C LEU A 71 -9.16 -12.94 6.15
N ILE A 72 -8.42 -12.62 7.22
CA ILE A 72 -7.50 -13.55 7.89
C ILE A 72 -7.64 -13.33 9.41
N PRO A 73 -8.52 -14.07 10.11
CA PRO A 73 -8.82 -13.85 11.53
C PRO A 73 -7.60 -13.87 12.45
N THR A 74 -6.61 -14.71 12.15
CA THR A 74 -5.39 -14.89 12.95
C THR A 74 -4.40 -13.74 12.80
N VAL A 75 -4.45 -13.03 11.67
CA VAL A 75 -3.52 -11.94 11.34
C VAL A 75 -4.17 -10.58 11.61
N SER A 76 -5.33 -10.34 11.00
CA SER A 76 -6.08 -9.09 11.10
C SER A 76 -7.59 -9.36 11.19
N PRO A 77 -8.13 -9.53 12.40
CA PRO A 77 -9.55 -9.84 12.60
C PRO A 77 -10.50 -8.71 12.20
N GLY A 78 -10.01 -7.47 12.11
CA GLY A 78 -10.81 -6.30 11.71
C GLY A 78 -10.98 -6.14 10.20
N LYS A 79 -10.15 -6.80 9.38
CA LYS A 79 -10.29 -6.76 7.92
C LYS A 79 -11.30 -7.81 7.47
N THR A 80 -12.18 -7.43 6.57
CA THR A 80 -13.22 -8.31 6.02
C THR A 80 -13.07 -8.48 4.52
N ILE A 81 -13.50 -9.64 4.01
CA ILE A 81 -13.47 -9.94 2.56
C ILE A 81 -14.31 -8.91 1.80
N GLU A 82 -15.47 -8.55 2.33
CA GLU A 82 -16.36 -7.57 1.71
C GLU A 82 -15.72 -6.17 1.66
N GLY A 83 -15.03 -5.77 2.74
CA GLY A 83 -14.26 -4.53 2.77
C GLY A 83 -13.15 -4.55 1.72
N THR A 84 -12.32 -5.59 1.71
CA THR A 84 -11.20 -5.73 0.77
C THR A 84 -11.66 -5.68 -0.69
N LEU A 85 -12.74 -6.39 -1.06
CA LEU A 85 -13.30 -6.32 -2.40
C LEU A 85 -13.83 -4.92 -2.72
N GLY A 86 -14.49 -4.27 -1.77
CA GLY A 86 -14.96 -2.90 -1.90
C GLY A 86 -13.83 -1.90 -2.15
N GLY A 87 -12.72 -2.02 -1.44
CA GLY A 87 -11.50 -1.22 -1.64
C GLY A 87 -10.92 -1.40 -3.05
N ILE A 88 -10.77 -2.65 -3.50
CA ILE A 88 -10.26 -2.97 -4.85
C ILE A 88 -11.16 -2.36 -5.93
N VAL A 89 -12.47 -2.59 -5.85
CA VAL A 89 -13.44 -2.09 -6.84
C VAL A 89 -13.41 -0.57 -6.93
N MET A 90 -13.41 0.13 -5.79
CA MET A 90 -13.37 1.59 -5.76
C MET A 90 -12.04 2.16 -6.25
N THR A 91 -10.94 1.46 -5.99
CA THR A 91 -9.62 1.84 -6.52
C THR A 91 -9.58 1.70 -8.04
N VAL A 92 -10.10 0.60 -8.59
CA VAL A 92 -10.23 0.39 -10.03
C VAL A 92 -11.12 1.44 -10.69
N ILE A 93 -12.26 1.80 -10.07
CA ILE A 93 -13.11 2.91 -10.55
C ILE A 93 -12.32 4.22 -10.57
N THR A 94 -11.51 4.47 -9.54
CA THR A 94 -10.63 5.66 -9.50
C THR A 94 -9.61 5.62 -10.64
N GLY A 95 -9.02 4.45 -10.95
CA GLY A 95 -8.16 4.27 -12.11
C GLY A 95 -8.85 4.55 -13.44
N LEU A 96 -10.11 4.12 -13.61
CA LEU A 96 -10.92 4.44 -14.78
C LEU A 96 -11.14 5.95 -14.93
N LEU A 97 -11.44 6.65 -13.83
CA LEU A 97 -11.57 8.11 -13.82
C LEU A 97 -10.25 8.81 -14.18
N PHE A 98 -9.12 8.30 -13.67
CA PHE A 98 -7.80 8.78 -14.04
C PHE A 98 -7.55 8.63 -15.55
N GLY A 99 -7.96 7.52 -16.17
CA GLY A 99 -7.84 7.34 -17.62
C GLY A 99 -8.72 8.26 -18.47
N VAL A 100 -9.74 8.88 -17.88
CA VAL A 100 -10.54 9.92 -18.54
C VAL A 100 -9.90 11.31 -18.37
N ILE A 101 -9.35 11.59 -17.18
CA ILE A 101 -8.72 12.89 -16.86
C ILE A 101 -7.33 13.00 -17.52
N PHE A 102 -6.59 11.90 -17.59
CA PHE A 102 -5.26 11.75 -18.17
C PHE A 102 -5.33 10.70 -19.30
N PRO A 103 -5.69 11.13 -20.53
CA PRO A 103 -5.94 10.21 -21.64
C PRO A 103 -4.71 9.41 -22.06
N GLU A 104 -3.51 9.99 -21.95
CA GLU A 104 -2.26 9.24 -22.06
C GLU A 104 -1.88 8.64 -20.70
N PRO A 105 -1.37 7.40 -20.66
CA PRO A 105 -1.16 6.46 -21.77
C PRO A 105 -2.39 5.66 -22.23
N GLY A 106 -3.53 5.85 -21.57
CA GLY A 106 -4.77 5.18 -21.90
C GLY A 106 -5.45 4.57 -20.68
N ILE A 107 -6.76 4.36 -20.82
CA ILE A 107 -7.59 3.86 -19.73
C ILE A 107 -7.14 2.48 -19.21
N LEU A 108 -6.61 1.62 -20.10
CA LEU A 108 -6.13 0.29 -19.73
C LEU A 108 -4.96 0.36 -18.75
N PHE A 109 -4.00 1.25 -19.00
CA PHE A 109 -2.86 1.47 -18.11
C PHE A 109 -3.32 1.89 -16.72
N TRP A 110 -4.14 2.94 -16.63
CA TRP A 110 -4.61 3.45 -15.33
C TRP A 110 -5.43 2.43 -14.55
N THR A 111 -6.22 1.62 -15.26
CA THR A 111 -6.99 0.51 -14.68
C THR A 111 -6.09 -0.58 -14.13
N LEU A 112 -5.08 -1.01 -14.90
CA LEU A 112 -4.10 -2.03 -14.46
C LEU A 112 -3.23 -1.51 -13.33
N TYR A 113 -2.79 -0.25 -13.40
CA TYR A 113 -2.06 0.42 -12.34
C TYR A 113 -2.87 0.39 -11.04
N ALA A 114 -4.12 0.85 -11.07
CA ALA A 114 -5.00 0.85 -9.91
C ALA A 114 -5.22 -0.56 -9.34
N LEU A 115 -5.44 -1.55 -10.21
CA LEU A 115 -5.61 -2.94 -9.81
C LEU A 115 -4.35 -3.47 -9.11
N ILE A 116 -3.18 -3.30 -9.72
CA ILE A 116 -1.90 -3.75 -9.15
C ILE A 116 -1.63 -3.04 -7.82
N THR A 117 -1.83 -1.73 -7.74
CA THR A 117 -1.68 -0.95 -6.50
C THR A 117 -2.58 -1.50 -5.40
N SER A 118 -3.87 -1.74 -5.67
CA SER A 118 -4.81 -2.25 -4.66
C SER A 118 -4.44 -3.65 -4.16
N LEU A 119 -4.04 -4.55 -5.05
CA LEU A 119 -3.67 -5.92 -4.66
C LEU A 119 -2.35 -5.94 -3.86
N SER A 120 -1.36 -5.18 -4.32
CA SER A 120 -0.05 -5.11 -3.66
C SER A 120 -0.11 -4.40 -2.31
N SER A 121 -0.93 -3.35 -2.15
CA SER A 121 -1.13 -2.69 -0.86
C SER A 121 -1.73 -3.66 0.17
N ILE A 122 -2.75 -4.45 -0.20
CA ILE A 122 -3.34 -5.48 0.65
C ILE A 122 -2.29 -6.50 1.10
N ILE A 123 -1.42 -6.93 0.18
CA ILE A 123 -0.34 -7.88 0.50
C ILE A 123 0.65 -7.26 1.49
N GLY A 124 1.06 -6.01 1.29
CA GLY A 124 1.98 -5.30 2.18
C GLY A 124 1.43 -5.19 3.60
N ASP A 125 0.20 -4.71 3.72
CA ASP A 125 -0.51 -4.54 5.00
C ASP A 125 -0.74 -5.89 5.72
N LEU A 126 -1.03 -6.97 4.99
CA LEU A 126 -1.13 -8.31 5.57
C LEU A 126 0.21 -8.91 5.97
N ALA A 127 1.27 -8.68 5.21
CA ALA A 127 2.62 -9.14 5.54
C ALA A 127 3.09 -8.48 6.84
N GLU A 128 2.87 -7.18 6.98
CA GLU A 128 3.21 -6.39 8.15
C GLU A 128 2.38 -6.81 9.37
N SER A 129 1.06 -6.93 9.21
CA SER A 129 0.18 -7.50 10.22
C SER A 129 0.64 -8.90 10.67
N SER A 130 1.10 -9.75 9.75
CA SER A 130 1.58 -11.10 10.06
C SER A 130 2.89 -11.09 10.85
N MET A 131 3.82 -10.20 10.52
CA MET A 131 5.07 -10.01 11.24
C MET A 131 4.80 -9.57 12.69
N LYS A 132 3.86 -8.64 12.89
CA LYS A 132 3.46 -8.18 14.23
C LYS A 132 2.94 -9.33 15.09
N ARG A 133 2.10 -10.21 14.54
CA ARG A 133 1.59 -11.40 15.26
C ARG A 133 2.69 -12.38 15.64
N ARG A 134 3.68 -12.63 14.77
CA ARG A 134 4.82 -13.51 15.07
C ARG A 134 5.68 -12.97 16.20
N LEU A 135 5.78 -11.65 16.34
CA LEU A 135 6.51 -10.97 17.40
C LEU A 135 5.70 -10.81 18.70
N GLY A 136 4.42 -11.21 18.71
CA GLY A 136 3.53 -11.04 19.86
C GLY A 136 3.14 -9.57 20.12
N ILE A 137 3.36 -8.68 19.16
CA ILE A 137 3.02 -7.25 19.25
C ILE A 137 1.82 -6.93 18.36
N LYS A 138 1.12 -5.84 18.68
CA LYS A 138 -0.03 -5.36 17.88
C LYS A 138 0.35 -4.18 16.99
N ASP A 139 1.10 -3.22 17.53
CA ASP A 139 1.48 -1.98 16.87
C ASP A 139 3.02 -1.90 16.81
N SER A 140 3.58 -1.35 15.73
CA SER A 140 5.03 -1.29 15.50
C SER A 140 5.76 -0.21 16.33
N GLY A 141 5.02 0.61 17.10
CA GLY A 141 5.57 1.60 18.04
C GLY A 141 4.50 2.57 18.58
N SER A 142 4.92 3.52 19.42
CA SER A 142 4.05 4.53 20.07
C SER A 142 4.49 5.98 19.79
N ILE A 143 5.20 6.22 18.69
CA ILE A 143 5.78 7.54 18.36
C ILE A 143 4.69 8.63 18.26
N LEU A 144 3.45 8.28 17.91
CA LEU A 144 2.32 9.20 17.88
C LEU A 144 1.20 8.72 18.83
N PRO A 145 0.84 9.49 19.88
CA PRO A 145 -0.26 9.12 20.77
C PRO A 145 -1.56 8.93 19.98
N GLY A 146 -2.12 7.72 20.03
CA GLY A 146 -3.40 7.38 19.40
C GLY A 146 -3.35 6.93 17.93
N HIS A 147 -2.17 6.83 17.28
CA HIS A 147 -2.07 6.58 15.82
C HIS A 147 -1.20 5.37 15.40
N GLY A 148 -0.87 4.46 16.32
CA GLY A 148 -0.01 3.31 16.02
C GLY A 148 1.45 3.71 15.76
N GLY A 149 2.22 2.81 15.16
CA GLY A 149 3.60 3.06 14.77
C GLY A 149 3.70 3.83 13.46
N PHE A 150 4.73 4.68 13.33
CA PHE A 150 5.01 5.39 12.07
C PHE A 150 5.16 4.45 10.86
N LEU A 151 5.64 3.23 11.11
CA LEU A 151 5.82 2.18 10.09
C LEU A 151 4.51 1.56 9.63
N ASP A 152 3.48 1.54 10.48
CA ASP A 152 2.14 1.06 10.13
C ASP A 152 1.50 1.93 9.01
N ARG A 153 2.11 3.06 8.64
CA ARG A 153 1.64 3.94 7.56
C ARG A 153 2.32 3.71 6.21
N PHE A 154 3.42 2.96 6.18
CA PHE A 154 4.25 2.77 4.97
C PHE A 154 4.34 1.31 4.53
N ASP A 155 3.69 0.41 5.26
CA ASP A 155 3.64 -1.03 5.00
C ASP A 155 3.04 -1.37 3.62
N SER A 156 1.93 -0.71 3.31
CA SER A 156 1.18 -0.81 2.06
C SER A 156 1.97 -0.19 0.91
N LEU A 157 2.67 0.91 1.18
CA LEU A 157 3.50 1.61 0.20
C LEU A 157 4.70 0.78 -0.24
N PHE A 158 5.30 0.00 0.66
CA PHE A 158 6.46 -0.85 0.33
C PHE A 158 6.16 -1.80 -0.83
N MET A 159 5.11 -2.62 -0.68
CA MET A 159 4.70 -3.54 -1.75
C MET A 159 4.15 -2.77 -2.95
N ALA A 160 3.30 -1.77 -2.74
CA ALA A 160 2.70 -1.03 -3.85
C ALA A 160 3.72 -0.33 -4.75
N ALA A 161 4.67 0.41 -4.17
CA ALA A 161 5.71 1.10 -4.92
C ALA A 161 6.62 0.12 -5.67
N THR A 162 6.97 -1.02 -5.06
CA THR A 162 7.80 -2.06 -5.69
C THR A 162 7.12 -2.63 -6.94
N PHE A 163 5.87 -3.09 -6.80
CA PHE A 163 5.15 -3.73 -7.90
C PHE A 163 4.79 -2.74 -9.01
N ILE A 164 4.46 -1.50 -8.66
CA ILE A 164 4.21 -0.46 -9.66
C ILE A 164 5.47 -0.09 -10.40
N TYR A 165 6.60 0.09 -9.73
CA TYR A 165 7.85 0.38 -10.43
C TYR A 165 8.22 -0.74 -11.43
N ILE A 166 8.02 -2.00 -11.04
CA ILE A 166 8.18 -3.14 -11.95
C ILE A 166 7.20 -3.05 -13.14
N PHE A 167 5.92 -2.80 -12.87
CA PHE A 167 4.89 -2.63 -13.91
C PHE A 167 5.27 -1.52 -14.90
N LEU A 168 5.75 -0.39 -14.40
CA LEU A 168 6.19 0.75 -15.20
C LEU A 168 7.36 0.40 -16.14
N ILE A 169 8.37 -0.34 -15.66
CA ILE A 169 9.49 -0.81 -16.50
C ILE A 169 9.01 -1.73 -17.64
N PHE A 170 8.02 -2.58 -17.38
CA PHE A 170 7.52 -3.50 -18.41
C PHE A 170 6.53 -2.84 -19.37
N TRP A 171 5.94 -1.71 -18.97
CA TRP A 171 4.99 -0.97 -19.81
C TRP A 171 5.69 0.03 -20.73
N SER A 172 6.79 0.66 -20.28
CA SER A 172 7.64 1.54 -21.09
C SER A 172 8.27 0.81 -22.27
#